data_AF-A0A1B7U5M5-F1
#
_entry.id   AF-A0A1B7U5M5-F1
#
_cell.length_a   1.000
_cell.length_b   1.000
_cell.length_c   1.000
_cell.angle_alpha   90.00
_cell.angle_beta   90.00
_cell.angle_gamma   90.00
#
_symmetry.space_group_name_H-M   'P 1'
#
loop_
_entity.id
_entity.type
_entity.pdbx_description
1 polymer ?
#
loop_
_entity_poly.entity_id
_entity_poly.type
_entity_poly.pdbx_seq_one_letter_code
_entity_poly.pdbx_strand_id
1 'polypeptide(L)'
;MNALLTAPVVALVALSCPIPHAVADPYPGGGAADPPAPSPPYVERTQWAQWQGRSSLRVFPSPAGRTASRIPATMALADEAWGEVLALSPDADTAGMRAQFLCHWQFAELAQPGKVSWNLEPWRPVVDDADMVASGCNPGGPEESF
;
A
#
# COMPACT_ATOMS: atom_id res chain seq x y z
N MET A 1 -47.31 -57.59 -8.64
CA MET A 1 -48.03 -57.25 -7.39
C MET A 1 -47.70 -55.82 -7.06
N ASN A 2 -48.64 -54.90 -7.32
CA ASN A 2 -48.51 -53.49 -6.99
C ASN A 2 -48.59 -53.34 -5.46
N ALA A 3 -47.61 -52.65 -4.87
CA ALA A 3 -47.70 -52.14 -3.52
C ALA A 3 -47.62 -50.60 -3.57
N LEU A 4 -48.80 -49.98 -3.53
CA LEU A 4 -49.00 -48.60 -3.13
C LEU A 4 -48.70 -48.51 -1.63
N LEU A 5 -47.92 -47.53 -1.16
CA LEU A 5 -47.88 -47.07 0.23
C LEU A 5 -47.30 -45.64 0.31
N THR A 6 -48.23 -44.67 0.25
CA THR A 6 -48.33 -43.40 0.97
C THR A 6 -47.09 -42.76 1.62
N ALA A 7 -46.78 -41.54 1.19
CA ALA A 7 -45.87 -40.60 1.86
C ALA A 7 -46.53 -39.90 3.06
N PRO A 8 -45.81 -39.64 4.18
CA PRO A 8 -46.30 -38.77 5.23
C PRO A 8 -45.99 -37.30 4.91
N VAL A 9 -47.03 -36.47 4.85
CA VAL A 9 -46.93 -35.01 4.82
C VAL A 9 -46.51 -34.55 6.22
N VAL A 10 -45.28 -34.03 6.35
CA VAL A 10 -44.84 -33.33 7.56
C VAL A 10 -45.33 -31.89 7.48
N ALA A 11 -46.31 -31.55 8.31
CA ALA A 11 -46.77 -30.18 8.49
C ALA A 11 -45.73 -29.39 9.28
N LEU A 12 -45.13 -28.36 8.66
CA LEU A 12 -44.33 -27.35 9.37
C LEU A 12 -45.28 -26.43 10.14
N VAL A 13 -45.28 -26.53 11.46
CA VAL A 13 -45.90 -25.54 12.34
C VAL A 13 -44.88 -24.42 12.56
N ALA A 14 -45.08 -23.27 11.94
CA ALA A 14 -44.31 -22.08 12.21
C ALA A 14 -44.74 -21.49 13.56
N LEU A 15 -43.94 -21.69 14.61
CA LEU A 15 -44.08 -20.93 15.85
C LEU A 15 -43.59 -19.50 15.61
N SER A 16 -44.52 -18.56 15.51
CA SER A 16 -44.24 -17.13 15.44
C SER A 16 -43.90 -16.60 16.83
N CYS A 17 -42.62 -16.54 17.18
CA CYS A 17 -42.15 -15.71 18.29
C CYS A 17 -42.08 -14.26 17.82
N PRO A 18 -42.75 -13.28 18.49
CA PRO A 18 -42.57 -11.89 18.15
C PRO A 18 -41.15 -11.47 18.52
N ILE A 19 -40.34 -11.16 17.52
CA ILE A 19 -39.03 -10.52 17.70
C ILE A 19 -39.32 -9.17 18.37
N PRO A 20 -38.77 -8.86 19.56
CA PRO A 20 -38.88 -7.51 20.07
C PRO A 20 -38.21 -6.59 19.05
N HIS A 21 -38.99 -5.67 18.48
CA HIS A 21 -38.44 -4.58 17.68
C HIS A 21 -37.49 -3.79 18.58
N ALA A 22 -36.20 -4.05 18.42
CA ALA A 22 -35.16 -3.18 18.93
C ALA A 22 -35.37 -1.83 18.23
N VAL A 23 -35.98 -0.89 18.96
CA VAL A 23 -35.93 0.53 18.61
C VAL A 23 -34.47 0.90 18.54
N ALA A 24 -33.96 1.07 17.31
CA ALA A 24 -32.65 1.63 17.09
C ALA A 24 -32.71 3.08 17.55
N ASP A 25 -32.14 3.38 18.71
CA ASP A 25 -31.76 4.74 19.06
C ASP A 25 -30.83 5.26 17.95
N PRO A 26 -31.07 6.46 17.39
CA PRO A 26 -30.11 7.08 16.50
C PRO A 26 -28.91 7.52 17.33
N TYR A 27 -27.96 6.63 17.55
CA TYR A 27 -26.62 6.99 18.03
C TYR A 27 -26.00 7.94 17.02
N PRO A 28 -25.71 9.20 17.38
CA PRO A 28 -24.93 10.06 16.51
C PRO A 28 -23.46 9.68 16.69
N GLY A 29 -22.84 9.17 15.63
CA GLY A 29 -21.38 9.20 15.47
C GLY A 29 -20.62 8.06 16.14
N GLY A 30 -20.19 7.11 15.32
CA GLY A 30 -19.24 6.08 15.74
C GLY A 30 -18.62 5.29 14.60
N GLY A 31 -18.66 5.80 13.37
CA GLY A 31 -17.66 5.39 12.38
C GLY A 31 -16.38 6.10 12.79
N ALA A 32 -15.44 5.40 13.41
CA ALA A 32 -14.10 5.94 13.61
C ALA A 32 -13.58 6.27 12.20
N ALA A 33 -13.56 7.56 11.86
CA ALA A 33 -12.88 8.00 10.65
C ALA A 33 -11.42 7.55 10.79
N ASP A 34 -10.86 6.96 9.74
CA ASP A 34 -9.43 6.69 9.70
C ASP A 34 -8.70 7.99 10.09
N PRO A 35 -7.65 7.90 10.94
CA PRO A 35 -6.89 9.08 11.30
C PRO A 35 -6.43 9.77 10.01
N PRO A 36 -6.58 11.11 9.93
CA PRO A 36 -6.20 11.84 8.72
C PRO A 36 -4.74 11.56 8.40
N ALA A 37 -4.45 11.41 7.10
CA ALA A 37 -3.09 11.21 6.65
C ALA A 37 -2.18 12.36 7.15
N PRO A 38 -0.92 12.08 7.53
CA PRO A 38 0.04 13.11 7.90
C PRO A 38 0.18 14.16 6.79
N SER A 39 0.38 15.42 7.14
CA SER A 39 0.72 16.46 6.17
C SER A 39 2.17 16.32 5.64
N PRO A 40 2.44 16.75 4.40
CA PRO A 40 3.80 16.83 3.84
C PRO A 40 4.69 17.84 4.61
N PRO A 41 6.03 17.80 4.44
CA PRO A 41 6.77 17.04 3.43
C PRO A 41 6.89 15.54 3.76
N TYR A 42 6.74 14.68 2.75
CA TYR A 42 6.92 13.23 2.85
C TYR A 42 8.36 12.78 2.59
N VAL A 43 9.12 13.56 1.84
CA VAL A 43 10.53 13.37 1.55
C VAL A 43 11.34 14.44 2.28
N GLU A 44 12.26 14.02 3.14
CA GLU A 44 13.13 14.95 3.88
C GLU A 44 14.23 15.51 2.97
N ARG A 45 14.87 14.63 2.20
CA ARG A 45 15.92 14.98 1.25
C ARG A 45 16.16 13.86 0.24
N THR A 46 16.88 14.18 -0.81
CA THR A 46 17.45 13.22 -1.75
C THR A 46 18.96 13.40 -1.84
N GLN A 47 19.67 12.36 -2.26
CA GLN A 47 21.11 12.43 -2.47
C GLN A 47 21.53 11.47 -3.59
N TRP A 48 22.12 11.99 -4.65
CA TRP A 48 22.83 11.17 -5.63
C TRP A 48 24.10 10.58 -5.03
N ALA A 49 24.30 9.30 -5.26
CA ALA A 49 25.46 8.52 -4.86
C ALA A 49 25.90 7.59 -6.01
N GLN A 50 26.98 6.86 -5.76
CA GLN A 50 27.46 5.80 -6.65
C GLN A 50 27.44 4.46 -5.90
N TRP A 51 26.78 3.47 -6.49
CA TRP A 51 26.77 2.08 -6.02
C TRP A 51 27.34 1.20 -7.13
N GLN A 52 28.41 0.46 -6.83
CA GLN A 52 29.13 -0.38 -7.81
C GLN A 52 29.48 0.37 -9.13
N GLY A 53 29.84 1.65 -9.01
CA GLY A 53 30.21 2.49 -10.16
C GLY A 53 29.04 3.00 -11.00
N ARG A 54 27.79 2.86 -10.52
CA ARG A 54 26.58 3.33 -11.20
C ARG A 54 25.76 4.25 -10.30
N SER A 55 25.05 5.20 -10.92
CA SER A 55 24.27 6.19 -10.18
C SER A 55 23.15 5.56 -9.37
N SER A 56 22.94 6.05 -8.16
CA SER A 56 21.83 5.70 -7.28
C SER A 56 21.33 6.95 -6.57
N LEU A 57 20.03 7.24 -6.69
CA LEU A 57 19.37 8.31 -5.95
C LEU A 57 18.84 7.75 -4.64
N ARG A 58 19.42 8.17 -3.53
CA ARG A 58 18.91 7.82 -2.20
C ARG A 58 17.82 8.81 -1.81
N VAL A 59 16.60 8.32 -1.60
CA VAL A 59 15.46 9.10 -1.11
C VAL A 59 15.29 8.85 0.38
N PHE A 60 15.32 9.90 1.19
CA PHE A 60 15.20 9.81 2.64
C PHE A 60 13.78 10.21 3.04
N PRO A 61 12.93 9.26 3.47
CA PRO A 61 11.56 9.58 3.84
C PRO A 61 11.52 10.29 5.20
N SER A 62 10.69 11.33 5.29
CA SER A 62 10.44 12.04 6.55
C SER A 62 9.63 11.17 7.51
N PRO A 63 9.51 11.52 8.81
CA PRO A 63 8.60 10.84 9.72
C PRO A 63 7.14 10.81 9.25
N ALA A 64 6.70 11.89 8.59
CA ALA A 64 5.37 11.97 7.99
C ALA A 64 5.24 11.01 6.80
N GLY A 65 6.23 10.98 5.90
CA GLY A 65 6.29 10.05 4.77
C GLY A 65 6.24 8.60 5.20
N ARG A 66 7.06 8.20 6.20
CA ARG A 66 7.04 6.84 6.76
C ARG A 66 5.69 6.45 7.34
N THR A 67 4.99 7.41 7.94
CA THR A 67 3.66 7.16 8.51
C THR A 67 2.61 7.05 7.42
N ALA A 68 2.63 7.97 6.45
CA ALA A 68 1.72 7.98 5.31
C ALA A 68 1.85 6.70 4.45
N SER A 69 3.07 6.22 4.24
CA SER A 69 3.35 5.06 3.38
C SER A 69 2.84 3.74 3.94
N ARG A 70 2.47 3.68 5.23
CA ARG A 70 1.83 2.52 5.87
C ARG A 70 0.31 2.55 5.81
N ILE A 71 -0.30 3.65 5.36
CA ILE A 71 -1.75 3.79 5.26
C ILE A 71 -2.20 3.15 3.93
N PRO A 72 -3.08 2.14 3.95
CA PRO A 72 -3.59 1.51 2.73
C PRO A 72 -4.29 2.52 1.80
N ALA A 73 -4.27 2.23 0.49
CA ALA A 73 -5.00 3.00 -0.53
C ALA A 73 -4.62 4.50 -0.65
N THR A 74 -3.38 4.88 -0.32
CA THR A 74 -2.89 6.27 -0.36
C THR A 74 -2.01 6.59 -1.57
N MET A 75 -2.33 6.05 -2.75
CA MET A 75 -1.52 6.31 -3.95
C MET A 75 -1.44 7.80 -4.32
N ALA A 76 -2.46 8.60 -3.98
CA ALA A 76 -2.41 10.05 -4.14
C ALA A 76 -1.29 10.71 -3.29
N LEU A 77 -1.02 10.19 -2.09
CA LEU A 77 0.09 10.68 -1.26
C LEU A 77 1.44 10.24 -1.83
N ALA A 78 1.50 9.05 -2.43
CA ALA A 78 2.68 8.59 -3.15
C ALA A 78 2.97 9.49 -4.36
N ASP A 79 1.95 9.95 -5.08
CA ASP A 79 2.10 10.90 -6.19
C ASP A 79 2.61 12.27 -5.72
N GLU A 80 2.10 12.78 -4.60
CA GLU A 80 2.60 14.00 -3.97
C GLU A 80 4.07 13.85 -3.54
N ALA A 81 4.41 12.76 -2.87
CA ALA A 81 5.77 12.46 -2.45
C ALA A 81 6.72 12.29 -3.65
N TRP A 82 6.26 11.72 -4.76
CA TRP A 82 7.04 11.68 -6.01
C TRP A 82 7.30 13.08 -6.55
N GLY A 83 6.30 13.98 -6.48
CA GLY A 83 6.48 15.40 -6.81
C GLY A 83 7.58 16.06 -5.96
N GLU A 84 7.64 15.75 -4.67
CA GLU A 84 8.72 16.23 -3.78
C GLU A 84 10.09 15.68 -4.18
N VAL A 85 10.18 14.40 -4.57
CA VAL A 85 11.44 13.82 -5.12
C VAL A 85 11.90 14.62 -6.34
N LEU A 86 11.01 14.92 -7.28
CA LEU A 86 11.36 15.68 -8.48
C LEU A 86 11.73 17.15 -8.18
N ALA A 87 11.10 17.76 -7.17
CA ALA A 87 11.48 19.10 -6.73
C ALA A 87 12.90 19.13 -6.14
N LEU A 88 13.31 18.07 -5.43
CA LEU A 88 14.65 17.94 -4.83
C LEU A 88 15.70 17.40 -5.81
N SER A 89 15.29 16.63 -6.81
CA SER A 89 16.16 15.99 -7.81
C SER A 89 15.46 15.92 -9.16
N PRO A 90 15.48 17.03 -9.94
CA PRO A 90 14.77 17.12 -11.22
C PRO A 90 15.17 16.05 -12.23
N ASP A 91 16.43 15.58 -12.18
CA ASP A 91 16.96 14.57 -13.08
C ASP A 91 16.53 13.13 -12.72
N ALA A 92 15.67 12.93 -11.71
CA ALA A 92 15.20 11.62 -11.28
C ALA A 92 14.08 11.03 -12.17
N ASP A 93 13.48 11.82 -13.07
CA ASP A 93 12.39 11.37 -13.95
C ASP A 93 12.89 10.57 -15.16
N THR A 94 13.66 9.52 -14.87
CA THR A 94 14.10 8.55 -15.88
C THR A 94 13.21 7.30 -15.86
N ALA A 95 13.27 6.54 -16.94
CA ALA A 95 12.49 5.32 -17.08
C ALA A 95 12.69 4.36 -15.89
N GLY A 96 11.58 3.95 -15.27
CA GLY A 96 11.56 3.00 -14.15
C GLY A 96 11.78 3.59 -12.76
N MET A 97 12.31 4.81 -12.60
CA MET A 97 12.57 5.38 -11.26
C MET A 97 11.30 5.65 -10.47
N ARG A 98 10.24 6.16 -11.11
CA ARG A 98 8.93 6.34 -10.43
C ARG A 98 8.33 5.01 -9.98
N ALA A 99 8.44 3.96 -10.80
CA ALA A 99 7.92 2.63 -10.44
C ALA A 99 8.68 2.03 -9.23
N GLN A 100 10.01 2.17 -9.20
CA GLN A 100 10.82 1.83 -8.03
C GLN A 100 10.33 2.60 -6.78
N PHE A 101 10.13 3.91 -6.90
CA PHE A 101 9.67 4.75 -5.79
C PHE A 101 8.30 4.32 -5.26
N LEU A 102 7.33 4.08 -6.14
CA LEU A 102 5.99 3.65 -5.73
C LEU A 102 6.00 2.27 -5.08
N CYS A 103 6.90 1.38 -5.51
CA CYS A 103 7.08 0.10 -4.83
C CYS A 103 7.68 0.30 -3.44
N HIS A 104 8.73 1.13 -3.30
CA HIS A 104 9.31 1.44 -1.98
C HIS A 104 8.31 2.11 -1.04
N TRP A 105 7.52 3.07 -1.54
CA TRP A 105 6.44 3.70 -0.77
C TRP A 105 5.51 2.66 -0.16
N GLN A 106 5.01 1.72 -0.98
CA GLN A 106 4.04 0.72 -0.53
C GLN A 106 4.63 -0.33 0.40
N PHE A 107 5.89 -0.76 0.17
CA PHE A 107 6.40 -1.98 0.78
C PHE A 107 7.58 -1.79 1.73
N ALA A 108 8.41 -0.75 1.57
CA ALA A 108 9.67 -0.64 2.31
C ALA A 108 9.44 -0.56 3.82
N GLU A 109 8.51 0.28 4.28
CA GLU A 109 8.19 0.41 5.71
C GLU A 109 7.49 -0.82 6.31
N LEU A 110 6.87 -1.66 5.48
CA LEU A 110 6.24 -2.90 5.92
C LEU A 110 7.25 -4.05 6.00
N ALA A 111 8.14 -4.15 5.01
CA ALA A 111 9.13 -5.22 4.91
C ALA A 111 10.37 -4.97 5.77
N GLN A 112 10.82 -3.71 5.85
CA GLN A 112 12.00 -3.30 6.62
C GLN A 112 11.77 -1.91 7.24
N PRO A 113 11.02 -1.84 8.36
CA PRO A 113 10.72 -0.58 9.03
C PRO A 113 11.98 0.21 9.37
N GLY A 114 11.97 1.52 9.08
CA GLY A 114 13.10 2.40 9.43
C GLY A 114 14.32 2.30 8.51
N LYS A 115 14.22 1.64 7.34
CA LYS A 115 15.26 1.68 6.31
C LYS A 115 15.71 3.12 6.06
N VAL A 116 17.02 3.38 6.06
CA VAL A 116 17.54 4.76 6.05
C VAL A 116 17.13 5.51 4.78
N SER A 117 17.24 4.85 3.63
CA SER A 117 16.85 5.41 2.33
C SER A 117 16.18 4.38 1.40
N TRP A 118 15.34 4.88 0.51
CA TRP A 118 14.80 4.15 -0.63
C TRP A 118 15.60 4.55 -1.86
N ASN A 119 16.35 3.60 -2.40
CA ASN A 119 17.32 3.90 -3.45
C ASN A 119 16.69 3.65 -4.81
N LEU A 120 16.82 4.61 -5.71
CA LEU A 120 16.24 4.58 -7.05
C LEU A 120 17.39 4.64 -8.06
N GLU A 121 17.44 3.71 -8.98
CA GLU A 121 18.56 3.57 -9.90
C GLU A 121 18.10 3.63 -11.37
N PRO A 122 18.60 4.58 -12.17
CA PRO A 122 18.19 4.76 -13.56
C PRO A 122 18.68 3.64 -14.49
N TRP A 123 19.62 2.80 -14.04
CA TRP A 123 20.21 1.72 -14.83
C TRP A 123 19.48 0.38 -14.65
N ARG A 124 18.49 0.30 -13.75
CA ARG A 124 17.69 -0.91 -13.56
C ARG A 124 16.75 -1.13 -14.75
N PRO A 125 16.47 -2.39 -15.11
CA PRO A 125 15.52 -2.68 -16.18
C PRO A 125 14.13 -2.16 -15.82
N VAL A 126 13.42 -1.65 -16.82
CA VAL A 126 11.99 -1.37 -16.71
C VAL A 126 11.25 -2.70 -16.82
N VAL A 127 10.47 -3.02 -15.79
CA VAL A 127 9.70 -4.26 -15.67
C VAL A 127 8.26 -3.92 -15.30
N ASP A 128 7.38 -4.92 -15.35
CA ASP A 128 6.01 -4.73 -14.85
C ASP A 128 5.94 -4.70 -13.32
N ASP A 129 4.78 -4.35 -12.77
CA ASP A 129 4.60 -4.20 -11.33
C ASP A 129 4.83 -5.51 -10.56
N ALA A 130 4.53 -6.66 -11.15
CA ALA A 130 4.71 -7.95 -10.51
C ALA A 130 6.20 -8.28 -10.36
N ASP A 131 6.97 -8.09 -11.43
CA ASP A 131 8.43 -8.24 -11.41
C ASP A 131 9.12 -7.19 -10.51
N MET A 132 8.59 -5.96 -10.47
CA MET A 132 9.08 -4.90 -9.57
C MET A 132 8.98 -5.32 -8.10
N VAL A 133 7.82 -5.85 -7.69
CA VAL A 133 7.62 -6.33 -6.31
C VAL A 133 8.43 -7.60 -6.04
N ALA A 134 8.43 -8.56 -6.97
CA ALA A 134 9.15 -9.83 -6.82
C ALA A 134 10.67 -9.63 -6.67
N SER A 135 11.21 -8.54 -7.22
CA SER A 135 12.62 -8.17 -7.11
C SER A 135 12.95 -7.26 -5.92
N GLY A 136 11.99 -7.00 -5.02
CA GLY A 136 12.23 -6.14 -3.86
C GLY A 136 12.31 -4.65 -4.22
N CYS A 137 11.46 -4.22 -5.17
CA CYS A 137 11.30 -2.85 -5.65
C CYS A 137 12.43 -2.30 -6.52
N ASN A 138 13.45 -3.10 -6.79
CA ASN A 138 14.66 -2.66 -7.44
C ASN A 138 15.26 -3.81 -8.28
N PRO A 139 14.77 -4.02 -9.52
CA PRO A 139 15.14 -5.18 -10.34
C PRO A 139 16.58 -5.11 -10.87
N GLY A 140 17.09 -6.26 -11.33
CA GLY A 140 18.30 -6.32 -12.14
C GLY A 140 19.64 -6.37 -11.39
N GLY A 141 19.64 -6.55 -10.05
CA GLY A 141 20.89 -6.78 -9.32
C GLY A 141 20.78 -6.61 -7.81
N PRO A 142 21.92 -6.72 -7.09
CA PRO A 142 21.97 -6.52 -5.64
C PRO A 142 21.66 -5.09 -5.22
N GLU A 143 20.95 -4.97 -4.12
CA GLU A 143 20.62 -3.71 -3.46
C GLU A 143 21.80 -3.10 -2.70
N GLU A 144 21.85 -1.78 -2.68
CA GLU A 144 22.67 -1.05 -1.74
C GLU A 144 22.05 -1.11 -0.33
N SER A 145 22.79 -1.64 0.64
CA SER A 145 22.28 -1.94 1.99
C SER A 145 22.38 -0.74 2.94
N PHE A 146 21.25 -0.25 3.46
CA PHE A 146 21.17 0.71 4.57
C PHE A 146 19.89 0.53 5.40
#